data_AF-A0A8K0G184-F1
#
_entry.id   AF-A0A8K0G184-F1
#
_cell.length_a   1.000
_cell.length_b   1.000
_cell.length_c   1.000
_cell.angle_alpha   90.00
_cell.angle_beta   90.00
_cell.angle_gamma   90.00
#
_symmetry.space_group_name_H-M   'P 1'
#
loop_
_entity.id
_entity.type
_entity.pdbx_description
1 polymer ?
#
loop_
_entity_poly.entity_id
_entity_poly.type
_entity_poly.pdbx_seq_one_letter_code
_entity_poly.pdbx_strand_id
1 'polypeptide(L)'
;MVCHYIKKRKPLAYPAQQLQEAVEAVRSKQVTLYRVAEHYGIPKATSFKRIHGLRGMKSSFMGRPPAIPHDVEVKMAEQIKIIEK
;
A
#
# COMPACT_ATOMS: atom_id res chain seq x y z
N MET A 1 15.46 13.57 30.96
CA MET A 1 14.54 14.41 30.16
C MET A 1 13.79 13.49 29.21
N VAL A 2 12.47 13.32 29.36
CA VAL A 2 11.69 12.35 28.56
C VAL A 2 10.99 13.08 27.42
N CYS A 3 11.31 12.70 26.17
CA CYS A 3 10.61 13.21 25.00
C CYS A 3 9.22 12.55 24.91
N HIS A 4 8.16 13.31 25.21
CA HIS A 4 6.79 12.86 24.99
C HIS A 4 6.45 13.04 23.51
N TYR A 5 6.26 11.94 22.78
CA TYR A 5 5.89 11.99 21.38
C TYR A 5 4.43 12.43 21.21
N ILE A 6 4.22 13.56 20.54
CA ILE A 6 2.89 14.06 20.15
C ILE A 6 2.65 13.71 18.67
N LYS A 7 1.63 12.88 18.38
CA LYS A 7 1.21 12.57 17.01
C LYS A 7 0.63 13.83 16.33
N LYS A 8 1.35 14.40 15.36
CA LYS A 8 0.91 15.56 14.56
C LYS A 8 -0.21 15.27 13.53
N ARG A 9 -0.90 14.13 13.62
CA ARG A 9 -1.87 13.71 12.58
C ARG A 9 -3.25 14.25 12.93
N LYS A 10 -3.86 15.02 12.02
CA LYS A 10 -5.27 15.40 12.15
C LYS A 10 -6.17 14.16 12.09
N PRO A 11 -7.26 14.10 12.86
CA PRO A 11 -8.26 13.05 12.71
C PRO A 11 -8.81 13.04 11.27
N LEU A 12 -9.22 11.87 10.81
CA LEU A 12 -9.79 11.72 9.48
C LEU A 12 -11.13 12.48 9.43
N ALA A 13 -11.35 13.22 8.34
CA ALA A 13 -12.57 14.01 8.14
C ALA A 13 -13.80 13.15 7.80
N TYR A 14 -13.61 11.87 7.49
CA TYR A 14 -14.67 10.93 7.12
C TYR A 14 -14.68 9.71 8.05
N PRO A 15 -15.87 9.19 8.41
CA PRO A 15 -16.02 8.00 9.23
C PRO A 15 -15.57 6.73 8.48
N ALA A 16 -15.26 5.68 9.25
CA ALA A 16 -14.78 4.41 8.69
C ALA A 16 -15.84 3.67 7.86
N GLN A 17 -17.12 3.81 8.22
CA GLN A 17 -18.26 3.18 7.54
C GLN A 17 -18.42 3.73 6.12
N GLN A 18 -18.45 5.06 5.95
CA GLN A 18 -18.50 5.70 4.62
C GLN A 18 -17.31 5.31 3.73
N LEU A 19 -16.13 5.08 4.32
CA LEU A 19 -14.98 4.58 3.57
C LEU A 19 -15.19 3.16 3.05
N GLN A 20 -15.85 2.28 3.81
CA GLN A 20 -16.16 0.93 3.36
C GLN A 20 -17.19 0.96 2.24
N GLU A 21 -18.29 1.70 2.43
CA GLU A 21 -19.34 1.89 1.42
C GLU A 21 -18.77 2.44 0.10
N ALA A 22 -17.91 3.47 0.17
CA ALA A 22 -17.27 4.04 -1.00
C ALA A 22 -16.37 3.04 -1.74
N VAL A 23 -15.66 2.17 -1.01
CA VAL A 23 -14.80 1.14 -1.62
C VAL A 23 -15.65 0.05 -2.28
N GLU A 24 -16.77 -0.33 -1.66
CA GLU A 24 -17.71 -1.31 -2.20
C GLU A 24 -18.40 -0.78 -3.46
N ALA A 25 -18.87 0.46 -3.45
CA ALA A 25 -19.49 1.12 -4.59
C ALA A 25 -18.55 1.21 -5.82
N VAL A 26 -17.25 1.39 -5.59
CA VAL A 26 -16.26 1.37 -6.68
C VAL A 26 -15.99 -0.06 -7.16
N ARG A 27 -15.89 -1.04 -6.25
CA ARG A 27 -15.70 -2.45 -6.62
C ARG A 27 -16.87 -3.00 -7.42
N SER A 28 -18.09 -2.62 -7.07
CA SER A 28 -19.32 -2.95 -7.79
C SER A 28 -19.52 -2.15 -9.09
N LYS A 29 -18.59 -1.23 -9.41
CA LYS A 29 -18.62 -0.33 -10.56
C LYS A 29 -19.85 0.61 -10.60
N GLN A 30 -20.53 0.80 -9.47
CA GLN A 30 -21.64 1.77 -9.35
C GLN A 30 -21.15 3.21 -9.48
N VAL A 31 -19.95 3.49 -8.94
CA VAL A 31 -19.34 4.82 -8.95
C VAL A 31 -17.90 4.72 -9.46
N THR A 32 -17.49 5.68 -10.30
CA THR A 32 -16.10 5.77 -10.75
C THR A 32 -15.21 6.37 -9.67
N LEU A 33 -13.94 5.97 -9.64
CA LEU A 33 -12.93 6.50 -8.70
C LEU A 33 -12.86 8.03 -8.64
N TYR A 34 -13.18 8.71 -9.74
CA TYR A 34 -13.20 10.17 -9.82
C TYR A 34 -14.40 10.79 -9.08
N ARG A 35 -15.59 10.18 -9.20
CA ARG A 35 -16.83 10.68 -8.59
C ARG A 35 -16.96 10.35 -7.10
N VAL A 36 -16.11 9.46 -6.56
CA VAL A 36 -16.12 9.10 -5.13
C VAL A 36 -15.95 10.31 -4.21
N ALA A 37 -15.12 11.28 -4.61
CA ALA A 37 -14.88 12.47 -3.81
C ALA A 37 -16.13 13.34 -3.65
N GLU A 38 -16.95 13.42 -4.70
CA GLU A 38 -18.18 14.19 -4.71
C GLU A 38 -19.30 13.47 -3.94
N HIS A 39 -19.46 12.16 -4.15
CA HIS A 39 -20.55 11.40 -3.52
C HIS A 39 -20.34 11.08 -2.04
N TYR A 40 -19.10 10.78 -1.64
CA TYR A 40 -18.79 10.29 -0.29
C TYR A 40 -17.92 11.26 0.51
N GLY A 41 -17.43 12.35 -0.07
CA GLY A 41 -16.50 13.28 0.60
C GLY A 41 -15.11 12.68 0.86
N ILE A 42 -14.76 11.57 0.19
CA ILE A 42 -13.51 10.84 0.40
C ILE A 42 -12.52 11.12 -0.73
N PRO A 43 -11.27 11.53 -0.42
CA PRO A 43 -10.29 11.79 -1.46
C PRO A 43 -10.05 10.56 -2.34
N LYS A 44 -10.03 10.76 -3.67
CA LYS A 44 -9.77 9.71 -4.67
C LYS A 44 -8.55 8.86 -4.32
N ALA A 45 -7.45 9.52 -3.92
CA ALA A 45 -6.20 8.84 -3.58
C ALA A 45 -6.35 7.88 -2.39
N THR A 46 -7.22 8.20 -1.42
CA THR A 46 -7.52 7.33 -0.29
C THR A 46 -8.25 6.09 -0.75
N SER A 47 -9.34 6.25 -1.51
CA SER A 47 -10.15 5.12 -2.00
C SER A 47 -9.33 4.22 -2.91
N PHE A 48 -8.51 4.80 -3.80
CA PHE A 48 -7.56 4.08 -4.66
C PHE A 48 -6.62 3.18 -3.85
N LYS A 49 -5.92 3.74 -2.85
CA LYS A 49 -5.01 2.97 -1.98
C LYS A 49 -5.73 1.84 -1.23
N ARG A 50 -7.00 2.04 -0.88
CA ARG A 50 -7.79 1.04 -0.17
C ARG A 50 -8.24 -0.10 -1.09
N ILE A 51 -8.67 0.22 -2.31
CA ILE A 51 -9.09 -0.76 -3.32
C ILE A 51 -7.93 -1.69 -3.70
N HIS A 52 -6.75 -1.11 -3.96
CA HIS A 52 -5.54 -1.84 -4.37
C HIS A 52 -4.74 -2.41 -3.18
N GLY A 53 -5.23 -2.32 -1.94
CA GLY A 53 -4.53 -2.87 -0.78
C GLY A 53 -3.19 -2.20 -0.42
N LEU A 54 -2.89 -1.04 -1.00
CA LEU A 54 -1.61 -0.33 -0.84
C LEU A 54 -1.43 0.28 0.56
N ARG A 55 -2.50 0.38 1.36
CA ARG A 55 -2.41 0.98 2.70
C ARG A 55 -1.76 0.01 3.68
N GLY A 56 -0.58 0.39 4.19
CA GLY A 56 0.18 -0.42 5.14
C GLY A 56 1.06 -1.48 4.48
N MET A 57 1.07 -1.52 3.13
CA MET A 57 2.01 -2.31 2.36
C MET A 57 3.42 -1.76 2.61
N LYS A 58 4.24 -2.55 3.30
CA LYS A 58 5.67 -2.28 3.45
C LYS A 58 6.37 -2.81 2.21
N SER A 59 7.41 -2.12 1.76
CA SER A 59 8.25 -2.67 0.70
C SER A 59 8.88 -3.97 1.20
N SER A 60 8.88 -5.01 0.37
CA SER A 60 9.62 -6.26 0.61
C SER A 60 11.12 -5.97 0.69
N PHE A 61 11.58 -5.09 -0.19
CA PHE A 61 12.90 -4.49 -0.12
C PHE A 61 12.89 -3.50 1.04
N MET A 62 13.62 -3.76 2.12
CA MET A 62 13.74 -2.89 3.29
C MET A 62 14.49 -1.57 2.98
N GLY A 63 14.18 -0.92 1.85
CA GLY A 63 14.88 0.25 1.32
C GLY A 63 15.00 0.21 -0.21
N ARG A 64 16.18 0.63 -0.70
CA ARG A 64 16.53 0.63 -2.12
C ARG A 64 16.49 -0.82 -2.66
N PRO A 65 15.90 -1.07 -3.84
CA PRO A 65 15.98 -2.40 -4.43
C PRO A 65 17.45 -2.76 -4.70
N PRO A 66 17.87 -4.01 -4.44
CA PRO A 66 19.21 -4.46 -4.78
C PRO A 66 19.42 -4.43 -6.31
N ALA A 67 20.68 -4.34 -6.74
CA ALA A 67 21.02 -4.35 -8.16
C ALA A 67 20.61 -5.66 -8.85
N ILE A 68 20.65 -6.77 -8.10
CA ILE A 68 20.19 -8.09 -8.52
C ILE A 68 19.06 -8.51 -7.57
N PRO A 69 17.90 -8.98 -8.07
CA PRO A 69 16.83 -9.45 -7.20
C PRO A 69 17.22 -10.76 -6.51
N HIS A 70 16.76 -10.95 -5.28
CA HIS A 70 17.12 -12.10 -4.44
C HIS A 70 16.90 -13.45 -5.13
N ASP A 71 15.81 -13.60 -5.88
CA ASP A 71 15.49 -14.84 -6.61
C ASP A 71 16.57 -15.21 -7.64
N VAL A 72 17.23 -14.21 -8.23
CA VAL A 72 18.32 -14.41 -9.20
C VAL A 72 19.62 -14.75 -8.47
N GLU A 73 19.88 -14.11 -7.31
CA GLU A 73 21.06 -14.43 -6.48
C GLU A 73 21.06 -15.90 -6.04
N VAL A 74 19.92 -16.42 -5.60
CA VAL A 74 19.79 -17.81 -5.16
C VAL A 74 20.08 -18.78 -6.31
N LYS A 75 19.53 -18.52 -7.50
CA LYS A 75 19.79 -19.34 -8.71
C LYS A 75 21.26 -19.33 -9.11
N MET A 76 21.91 -18.17 -9.05
CA MET A 76 23.34 -18.06 -9.33
C MET A 76 24.16 -18.88 -8.32
N ALA A 77 23.83 -18.79 -7.04
CA ALA A 77 24.53 -19.55 -5.99
C ALA A 77 24.38 -21.06 -6.16
N GLU A 78 23.20 -21.55 -6.55
CA GLU A 78 22.96 -22.96 -6.87
C GLU A 78 23.80 -23.43 -8.07
N GLN A 79 23.86 -22.62 -9.13
CA GLN A 79 24.64 -22.95 -10.32
C GLN A 79 26.15 -22.99 -10.03
N ILE A 80 26.67 -22.05 -9.23
CA ILE A 80 28.08 -22.04 -8.83
C ILE A 80 28.43 -23.33 -8.06
N LYS A 81 27.58 -23.76 -7.13
CA LYS A 81 27.77 -25.02 -6.39
C LYS A 81 27.82 -26.26 -7.28
N ILE A 82 27.08 -26.26 -8.39
CA ILE A 82 27.12 -27.34 -9.38
C ILE A 82 28.43 -27.33 -10.15
N ILE A 83 28.97 -26.14 -10.46
CA ILE A 83 30.22 -25.97 -11.19
C ILE A 83 31.45 -26.33 -10.33
N GLU A 84 31.40 -26.03 -9.03
CA GLU A 84 32.47 -26.37 -8.08
C GLU A 84 32.58 -27.87 -7.75
N LYS A 85 31.58 -28.66 -8.16
CA LYS A 85 31.47 -30.09 -7.87
C LYS A 85 31.93 -30.96 -9.04
#